data_AF-A0A6G9IB15-F1
#
_entry.id   AF-A0A6G9IB15-F1
#
_cell.length_a   1.000
_cell.length_b   1.000
_cell.length_c   1.000
_cell.angle_alpha   90.00
_cell.angle_beta   90.00
_cell.angle_gamma   90.00
#
_symmetry.space_group_name_H-M   'P 1'
#
loop_
_entity.id
_entity.type
_entity.pdbx_description
1 polymer ?
#
loop_
_entity_poly.entity_id
_entity_poly.type
_entity_poly.pdbx_seq_one_letter_code
_entity_poly.pdbx_strand_id
1 'polypeptide(L)'
;MEDFLYFVRTFVAKNRQERWIYLSTKKWEKFADFNGMENDFNENCILYENNAEEIFFQTVQDKGINRGVYLEYWSGISIMSPIDWNQINKTSSCESLLICKDEGVAFFFHHEGWIWVCKK
;
A
#
# COMPACT_ATOMS: atom_id res chain seq x y z
N MET A 1 5.18 9.33 -6.83
CA MET A 1 6.57 9.15 -6.34
C MET A 1 6.74 9.66 -4.91
N GLU A 2 6.33 10.88 -4.59
CA GLU A 2 6.44 11.41 -3.22
C GLU A 2 5.66 10.60 -2.19
N ASP A 3 4.45 10.12 -2.51
CA ASP A 3 3.64 9.29 -1.61
C ASP A 3 4.29 7.93 -1.36
N PHE A 4 4.93 7.34 -2.38
CA PHE A 4 5.68 6.12 -2.18
C PHE A 4 6.91 6.33 -1.28
N LEU A 5 7.65 7.42 -1.48
CA LEU A 5 8.75 7.77 -0.58
C LEU A 5 8.27 8.01 0.86
N TYR A 6 7.09 8.61 1.01
CA TYR A 6 6.44 8.72 2.31
C TYR A 6 6.15 7.34 2.92
N PHE A 7 5.56 6.41 2.15
CA PHE A 7 5.30 5.05 2.59
C PHE A 7 6.58 4.35 3.06
N VAL A 8 7.63 4.34 2.23
CA VAL A 8 8.90 3.70 2.58
C VAL A 8 9.50 4.30 3.84
N ARG A 9 9.53 5.63 3.97
CA ARG A 9 10.11 6.27 5.14
C ARG A 9 9.34 5.99 6.43
N THR A 10 8.05 5.71 6.33
CA THR A 10 7.13 5.59 7.47
C THR A 10 6.92 4.15 7.89
N PHE A 11 6.82 3.23 6.93
CA PHE A 11 6.30 1.87 7.15
C PHE A 11 7.29 0.77 6.79
N VAL A 12 8.44 1.09 6.19
CA VAL A 12 9.52 0.13 5.92
C VAL A 12 10.61 0.27 6.98
N ALA A 13 11.13 -0.88 7.43
CA ALA A 13 12.23 -0.98 8.38
C ALA A 13 13.46 -0.17 7.91
N LYS A 14 14.07 0.58 8.83
CA LYS A 14 15.09 1.60 8.51
C LYS A 14 16.27 1.05 7.67
N ASN A 15 16.74 -0.16 7.97
CA ASN A 15 17.84 -0.82 7.25
C ASN A 15 17.44 -1.36 5.86
N ARG A 16 16.17 -1.29 5.48
CA ARG A 16 15.62 -1.73 4.19
C ARG A 16 15.17 -0.56 3.30
N GLN A 17 15.00 0.64 3.86
CA GLN A 17 14.50 1.80 3.13
C GLN A 17 15.35 2.16 1.90
N GLU A 18 16.68 2.11 2.01
CA GLU A 18 17.59 2.48 0.91
C GLU A 18 17.35 1.64 -0.35
N ARG A 19 17.06 0.34 -0.20
CA ARG A 19 16.74 -0.56 -1.32
C ARG A 19 15.51 -0.06 -2.07
N TRP A 20 14.42 0.19 -1.34
CA TRP A 20 13.14 0.62 -1.92
C TRP A 20 13.21 2.03 -2.52
N ILE A 21 13.93 2.94 -1.87
CA ILE A 21 14.20 4.28 -2.41
C ILE A 21 15.01 4.17 -3.70
N TYR A 22 16.09 3.38 -3.73
CA TYR A 22 16.91 3.18 -4.92
C TYR A 22 16.08 2.64 -6.10
N LEU A 23 15.25 1.62 -5.86
CA LEU A 23 14.37 1.05 -6.90
C LEU A 23 13.40 2.10 -7.46
N SER A 24 12.81 2.93 -6.61
CA SER A 24 11.89 3.99 -7.01
C SER A 24 12.53 5.05 -7.93
N THR A 25 13.84 5.30 -7.79
CA THR A 25 14.55 6.32 -8.57
C THR A 25 15.00 5.86 -9.96
N LYS A 26 15.08 4.54 -10.21
CA LYS A 26 15.73 4.03 -11.42
C LYS A 26 14.78 3.40 -12.45
N LYS A 27 13.67 2.77 -12.05
CA LYS A 27 12.71 2.14 -12.99
C LYS A 27 11.33 1.95 -12.36
N TRP A 28 10.33 2.66 -12.86
CA TRP A 28 8.92 2.53 -12.44
C TRP A 28 8.42 1.07 -12.57
N GLU A 29 8.72 0.42 -13.69
CA GLU A 29 8.26 -0.95 -13.99
C GLU A 29 8.84 -2.00 -13.03
N LYS A 30 9.99 -1.74 -12.41
CA LYS A 30 10.59 -2.64 -11.41
C LYS A 30 10.07 -2.43 -10.00
N PHE A 31 9.47 -1.26 -9.76
CA PHE A 31 8.90 -0.89 -8.47
C PHE A 31 7.45 -1.36 -8.34
N ALA A 32 6.74 -1.41 -9.46
CA ALA A 32 5.35 -1.77 -9.47
C ALA A 32 5.13 -3.27 -9.14
N ASP A 33 6.20 -4.08 -9.16
CA ASP A 33 6.25 -5.43 -8.60
C ASP A 33 6.67 -5.31 -7.13
N PHE A 34 5.68 -5.37 -6.23
CA PHE A 34 5.90 -5.25 -4.80
C PHE A 34 6.18 -6.59 -4.11
N ASN A 35 6.47 -7.64 -4.88
CA ASN A 35 6.73 -8.96 -4.35
C ASN A 35 7.83 -8.94 -3.29
N GLY A 36 7.50 -9.47 -2.11
CA GLY A 36 8.40 -9.57 -0.97
C GLY A 36 8.57 -8.28 -0.18
N MET A 37 7.89 -7.18 -0.52
CA MET A 37 7.97 -5.91 0.20
C MET A 37 7.47 -6.02 1.63
N GLU A 38 6.47 -6.86 1.86
CA GLU A 38 5.90 -7.12 3.18
C GLU A 38 6.94 -7.61 4.20
N ASN A 39 8.00 -8.27 3.74
CA ASN A 39 9.08 -8.76 4.60
C ASN A 39 9.97 -7.63 5.14
N ASP A 40 9.83 -6.43 4.59
CA ASP A 40 10.58 -5.24 4.98
C ASP A 40 9.71 -4.25 5.79
N PHE A 41 8.44 -4.57 6.09
CA PHE A 41 7.58 -3.70 6.90
C PHE A 41 8.05 -3.61 8.36
N ASN A 42 7.76 -2.48 8.99
CA ASN A 42 8.10 -2.21 10.39
C ASN A 42 6.93 -2.52 11.34
N GLU A 43 7.11 -2.24 12.63
CA GLU A 43 6.16 -2.52 13.70
C GLU A 43 4.81 -1.78 13.57
N ASN A 44 4.70 -0.79 12.68
CA ASN A 44 3.46 -0.04 12.45
C ASN A 44 2.50 -0.74 11.47
N CYS A 45 2.90 -1.86 10.90
CA CYS A 45 2.10 -2.64 9.96
C CYS A 45 1.60 -3.92 10.63
N ILE A 46 0.30 -4.21 10.46
CA ILE A 46 -0.34 -5.41 10.98
C ILE A 46 -0.93 -6.20 9.81
N LEU A 47 -0.62 -7.49 9.75
CA LEU A 47 -1.17 -8.43 8.77
C LEU A 47 -2.57 -8.90 9.18
N TYR A 48 -3.48 -8.89 8.23
CA TYR A 48 -4.82 -9.46 8.34
C TYR A 48 -5.03 -10.46 7.21
N GLU A 49 -4.92 -11.75 7.55
CA GLU A 49 -5.12 -12.86 6.61
C GLU A 49 -6.58 -13.21 6.42
N ASN A 50 -7.40 -12.98 7.45
CA ASN A 50 -8.83 -13.22 7.43
C ASN A 50 -9.58 -11.87 7.49
N ASN A 51 -10.70 -11.76 6.78
CA ASN A 51 -11.57 -10.59 6.77
C ASN A 51 -10.89 -9.29 6.28
N ALA A 52 -9.96 -9.39 5.32
CA ALA A 52 -9.25 -8.25 4.76
C ALA A 52 -10.18 -7.12 4.30
N GLU A 53 -11.25 -7.46 3.56
CA GLU A 53 -12.25 -6.50 3.08
C GLU A 53 -12.94 -5.75 4.24
N GLU A 54 -13.35 -6.46 5.28
CA GLU A 54 -14.00 -5.87 6.46
C GLU A 54 -13.05 -4.91 7.19
N ILE A 55 -11.80 -5.34 7.42
CA ILE A 55 -10.77 -4.53 8.08
C ILE A 55 -10.42 -3.28 7.28
N PHE A 56 -10.39 -3.41 5.94
CA PHE A 56 -10.21 -2.29 5.04
C PHE A 56 -11.33 -1.27 5.21
N PHE A 57 -12.60 -1.70 5.07
CA PHE A 57 -13.73 -0.78 5.19
C PHE A 57 -13.84 -0.15 6.57
N GLN A 58 -13.63 -0.93 7.62
CA GLN A 58 -13.60 -0.43 8.99
C GLN A 58 -12.52 0.64 9.15
N THR A 59 -11.29 0.39 8.67
CA THR A 59 -10.21 1.37 8.76
C THR A 59 -10.51 2.63 7.94
N VAL A 60 -11.06 2.49 6.74
CA VAL A 60 -11.47 3.61 5.88
C VAL A 60 -12.52 4.48 6.57
N GLN A 61 -13.53 3.86 7.17
CA GLN A 61 -14.60 4.54 7.89
C GLN A 61 -14.08 5.21 9.17
N ASP A 62 -13.35 4.48 10.02
CA ASP A 62 -12.84 4.96 11.31
C ASP A 62 -11.89 6.15 11.16
N LYS A 63 -11.14 6.19 10.06
CA LYS A 63 -10.18 7.26 9.75
C LYS A 63 -10.76 8.35 8.84
N GLY A 64 -11.98 8.20 8.35
CA GLY A 64 -12.60 9.15 7.42
C GLY A 64 -11.87 9.28 6.09
N ILE A 65 -11.23 8.20 5.62
CA ILE A 65 -10.45 8.19 4.38
C ILE A 65 -11.40 8.29 3.19
N ASN A 66 -11.26 9.35 2.39
CA ASN A 66 -12.00 9.52 1.14
C ASN A 66 -11.10 9.40 -0.09
N ARG A 67 -9.80 9.65 0.07
CA ARG A 67 -8.85 9.70 -1.04
C ARG A 67 -7.53 9.05 -0.69
N GLY A 68 -6.83 8.58 -1.71
CA GLY A 68 -5.49 8.03 -1.56
C GLY A 68 -4.79 7.90 -2.90
N VAL A 69 -3.50 7.61 -2.85
CA VAL A 69 -2.73 7.26 -4.05
C VAL A 69 -2.68 5.75 -4.14
N TYR A 70 -3.20 5.20 -5.24
CA TYR A 70 -3.16 3.78 -5.56
C TYR A 70 -1.98 3.50 -6.49
N LEU A 71 -1.22 2.45 -6.19
CA LEU A 71 -0.05 2.03 -6.95
C LEU A 71 -0.17 0.52 -7.20
N GLU A 72 -0.15 0.13 -8.47
CA GLU A 72 -0.27 -1.25 -8.89
C GLU A 72 0.52 -1.47 -10.20
N TYR A 73 0.98 -2.70 -10.45
CA TYR A 73 1.89 -3.03 -11.54
C TYR A 73 1.37 -2.61 -12.92
N TRP A 74 0.17 -3.05 -13.27
CA TRP A 74 -0.42 -2.92 -14.60
C TRP A 74 -1.04 -1.54 -14.84
N SER A 75 -1.65 -0.94 -13.82
CA SER A 75 -2.38 0.33 -13.90
C SER A 75 -1.54 1.55 -13.53
N GLY A 76 -0.37 1.36 -12.90
CA GLY A 76 0.54 2.44 -12.54
C GLY A 76 0.10 3.21 -11.29
N ILE A 77 0.39 4.52 -11.25
CA ILE A 77 -0.04 5.41 -10.16
C ILE A 77 -1.37 6.06 -10.55
N SER A 78 -2.35 5.99 -9.67
CA SER A 78 -3.59 6.76 -9.81
C SER A 78 -4.01 7.39 -8.48
N ILE A 79 -4.78 8.49 -8.57
CA ILE A 79 -5.47 9.05 -7.41
C ILE A 79 -6.82 8.35 -7.34
N MET A 80 -7.12 7.74 -6.20
CA MET A 80 -8.40 7.12 -5.91
C MET A 80 -9.22 8.06 -5.04
N SER A 81 -10.40 8.47 -5.52
CA SER A 81 -11.33 9.37 -4.82
C SER A 81 -12.72 9.30 -5.48
N PRO A 82 -13.76 8.73 -4.83
CA PRO A 82 -13.69 8.06 -3.53
C PRO A 82 -12.86 6.78 -3.58
N ILE A 83 -12.45 6.28 -2.42
CA ILE A 83 -11.87 4.93 -2.29
C ILE A 83 -12.89 3.88 -2.73
N ASP A 84 -12.51 3.02 -3.68
CA ASP A 84 -13.37 1.93 -4.20
C ASP A 84 -12.66 0.59 -4.08
N TRP A 85 -13.17 -0.25 -3.17
CA TRP A 85 -12.70 -1.62 -2.99
C TRP A 85 -12.82 -2.46 -4.26
N ASN A 86 -13.85 -2.26 -5.08
CA ASN A 86 -14.02 -3.04 -6.31
C ASN A 86 -12.91 -2.77 -7.32
N GLN A 87 -12.41 -1.53 -7.36
CA GLN A 87 -11.27 -1.18 -8.21
C GLN A 87 -9.98 -1.86 -7.73
N ILE A 88 -9.78 -1.91 -6.41
CA ILE A 88 -8.63 -2.58 -5.78
C ILE A 88 -8.72 -4.10 -6.00
N ASN A 89 -9.87 -4.71 -5.69
CA ASN A 89 -10.06 -6.14 -5.74
C ASN A 89 -10.10 -6.70 -7.19
N LYS A 90 -10.56 -5.92 -8.19
CA LYS A 90 -10.49 -6.35 -9.60
C LYS A 90 -9.06 -6.35 -10.16
N THR A 91 -8.15 -5.61 -9.55
CA THR A 91 -6.74 -5.53 -9.95
C THR A 91 -5.84 -6.46 -9.12
N SER A 92 -6.43 -7.31 -8.26
CA SER A 92 -5.77 -8.22 -7.31
C SER A 92 -4.96 -9.37 -7.92
N SER A 93 -4.70 -9.35 -9.23
CA SER A 93 -3.76 -10.30 -9.83
C SER A 93 -2.29 -10.02 -9.48
N CYS A 94 -2.02 -8.93 -8.76
CA CYS A 94 -0.70 -8.63 -8.19
C CYS A 94 -0.84 -7.80 -6.91
N GLU A 95 0.27 -7.62 -6.22
CA GLU A 95 0.38 -6.79 -5.04
C GLU A 95 0.16 -5.31 -5.40
N SER A 96 -0.49 -4.59 -4.50
CA SER A 96 -0.75 -3.16 -4.69
C SER A 96 -0.70 -2.37 -3.38
N LEU A 97 -0.55 -1.06 -3.51
CA LEU A 97 -0.52 -0.13 -2.39
C LEU A 97 -1.62 0.91 -2.52
N LEU A 98 -2.31 1.20 -1.42
CA LEU A 98 -3.10 2.42 -1.25
C LEU A 98 -2.49 3.26 -0.14
N ILE A 99 -2.08 4.47 -0.47
CA ILE A 99 -1.39 5.37 0.46
C ILE A 99 -2.32 6.56 0.76
N CYS A 100 -2.77 6.66 2.00
CA CYS A 100 -3.64 7.71 2.53
C CYS A 100 -2.81 8.57 3.50
N LYS A 101 -1.94 9.40 2.90
CA LYS A 101 -0.92 10.16 3.62
C LYS A 101 -1.50 11.15 4.62
N ASP A 102 -2.63 11.77 4.30
CA ASP A 102 -3.28 12.77 5.14
C ASP A 102 -3.77 12.16 6.46
N GLU A 103 -4.18 10.89 6.44
CA GLU A 103 -4.66 10.14 7.60
C GLU A 103 -3.56 9.28 8.27
N GLY A 104 -2.35 9.28 7.71
CA GLY A 104 -1.25 8.47 8.22
C GLY A 104 -1.46 6.96 8.06
N VAL A 105 -2.23 6.53 7.06
CA VAL A 105 -2.57 5.13 6.81
C VAL A 105 -2.05 4.69 5.45
N ALA A 106 -1.61 3.44 5.36
CA ALA A 106 -1.40 2.77 4.10
C ALA A 106 -1.90 1.32 4.15
N PHE A 107 -2.33 0.83 3.00
CA PHE A 107 -2.74 -0.55 2.81
C PHE A 107 -1.83 -1.18 1.78
N PHE A 108 -1.36 -2.39 2.07
CA PHE A 108 -0.73 -3.26 1.10
C PHE A 108 -1.66 -4.44 0.85
N PHE A 109 -2.08 -4.62 -0.39
CA PHE A 109 -2.94 -5.72 -0.81
C PHE A 109 -2.07 -6.79 -1.44
N HIS A 110 -2.19 -8.02 -0.96
CA HIS A 110 -1.50 -9.14 -1.56
C HIS A 110 -2.42 -9.90 -2.52
N HIS A 111 -1.85 -10.52 -3.55
CA HIS A 111 -2.60 -11.24 -4.56
C HIS A 111 -3.33 -12.48 -4.02
N GLU A 112 -2.90 -13.01 -2.85
CA GLU A 112 -3.58 -14.10 -2.15
C GLU A 112 -4.79 -13.63 -1.30
N GLY A 113 -5.09 -12.33 -1.29
CA GLY A 113 -6.29 -11.77 -0.65
C GLY A 113 -6.12 -11.30 0.80
N TRP A 114 -4.92 -11.40 1.37
CA TRP A 114 -4.59 -10.80 2.66
C TRP A 114 -4.11 -9.35 2.51
N ILE A 115 -4.19 -8.59 3.60
CA ILE A 115 -3.78 -7.18 3.62
C ILE A 115 -2.84 -6.88 4.78
N TRP A 116 -1.88 -5.99 4.56
CA TRP A 116 -1.27 -5.26 5.66
C TRP A 116 -1.91 -3.90 5.79
N VAL A 117 -2.25 -3.54 7.03
CA VAL A 117 -2.69 -2.20 7.37
C VAL A 117 -1.60 -1.53 8.20
N CYS A 118 -1.03 -0.46 7.65
CA CYS A 118 0.02 0.31 8.27
C CYS A 118 -0.54 1.64 8.78
N LYS A 119 -0.29 1.97 10.06
CA LYS A 119 -0.86 3.16 10.72
C LYS A 119 0.23 3.90 11.53
N LYS A 120 0.38 5.20 11.31
CA LYS A 120 1.29 6.08 12.08
C LYS A 120 0.59 6.72 13.28
#